data_AF-A0A660SVZ7-F1
#
_entry.id   AF-A0A660SVZ7-F1
#
_cell.length_a   1.000
_cell.length_b   1.000
_cell.length_c   1.000
_cell.angle_alpha   90.00
_cell.angle_beta   90.00
_cell.angle_gamma   90.00
#
_symmetry.space_group_name_H-M   'P 1'
#
loop_
_entity.id
_entity.type
_entity.pdbx_description
1 polymer ?
#
loop_
_entity_poly.entity_id
_entity_poly.type
_entity_poly.pdbx_seq_one_letter_code
_entity_poly.pdbx_strand_id
1 'polypeptide(L)'
;MKKILVFLAAFLIVSGAAFAEESVLVDFNELLDDYQGQHQATLVDFSSTAGTRYTEEEKAAMNTSLYVPNWDVMLSSSSRTIENDKYSYVRAVTVSENAAQFSGNQVMGIRVHYPEGTFNSYAWVKPPFAIPAYATSSVIEDAPRGDQFTGFGVVKNVGVIKNVKVNVYGMNYPMGMAVVIRNEQEQTQQMPMGHLDFDGWRELTWNNPNYINEVRNREIRKIPLYPRSAPSITLESLQFYRDAMQEGGDFIVYVKDIKVTYDQAVIQDVGTDLDHEATWGILAQRE
;
A
#
# COMPACT_ATOMS: atom_id res chain seq x y z
N MET A 1 2.84 24.40 62.08
CA MET A 1 2.17 24.99 60.89
C MET A 1 2.94 24.60 59.64
N LYS A 2 2.28 23.85 58.74
CA LYS A 2 2.38 23.86 57.26
C LYS A 2 3.83 23.89 56.70
N LYS A 3 4.36 22.81 56.13
CA LYS A 3 4.08 22.29 54.76
C LYS A 3 4.42 20.78 54.75
N ILE A 4 3.45 19.85 54.78
CA ILE A 4 2.77 19.23 53.63
C ILE A 4 3.79 18.50 52.73
N LEU A 5 4.02 17.19 52.90
CA LEU A 5 3.27 16.07 52.27
C LEU A 5 3.14 16.18 50.74
N VAL A 6 4.25 16.10 49.98
CA VAL A 6 4.23 15.68 48.56
C VAL A 6 5.60 15.09 48.16
N PHE A 7 5.94 13.88 48.60
CA PHE A 7 7.02 13.10 47.95
C PHE A 7 6.65 11.61 47.80
N LEU A 8 5.35 11.31 47.92
CA LEU A 8 4.80 9.96 47.89
C LEU A 8 3.62 9.91 46.91
N ALA A 9 3.82 10.34 45.67
CA ALA A 9 2.85 10.21 44.58
C ALA A 9 3.51 10.50 43.21
N ALA A 10 4.60 9.79 42.91
CA ALA A 10 4.98 9.55 41.53
C ALA A 10 5.29 8.06 41.40
N PHE A 11 4.35 7.24 41.90
CA PHE A 11 4.21 5.88 41.42
C PHE A 11 3.97 6.01 39.92
N LEU A 12 5.00 5.63 39.17
CA LEU A 12 4.95 5.34 37.75
C LEU A 12 3.59 4.71 37.41
N ILE A 13 2.68 5.54 36.89
CA ILE A 13 1.64 5.05 36.01
C ILE A 13 2.39 4.74 34.72
N VAL A 14 2.96 3.53 34.66
CA VAL A 14 3.12 2.83 33.39
C VAL A 14 1.69 2.51 32.96
N SER A 15 0.98 3.52 32.47
CA SER A 15 -0.11 3.26 31.55
C SER A 15 0.59 2.68 30.33
N GLY A 16 0.46 1.37 30.14
CA GLY A 16 0.73 0.75 28.85
C GLY A 16 -0.17 1.41 27.82
N ALA A 17 0.30 2.52 27.26
CA ALA A 17 -0.25 3.06 26.05
C ALA A 17 0.13 2.05 24.99
N ALA A 18 -0.86 1.32 24.48
CA ALA A 18 -0.74 0.66 23.19
C ALA A 18 -0.48 1.80 22.19
N PHE A 19 0.80 2.02 21.86
CA PHE A 19 1.20 3.04 20.93
C PHE A 19 0.85 2.57 19.54
N ALA A 20 0.13 3.41 18.79
CA ALA A 20 -0.10 3.17 17.38
C ALA A 20 1.26 3.29 16.65
N GLU A 21 1.63 2.25 15.92
CA GLU A 21 2.85 2.15 15.12
C GLU A 21 2.60 2.78 13.74
N GLU A 22 3.60 3.48 13.20
CA GLU A 22 3.57 3.98 11.82
C GLU A 22 4.54 3.13 10.97
N SER A 23 4.03 2.56 9.89
CA SER A 23 4.84 1.80 8.93
C SER A 23 4.59 2.28 7.51
N VAL A 24 5.61 2.12 6.66
CA VAL A 24 5.51 2.38 5.22
C VAL A 24 4.80 1.20 4.57
N LEU A 25 3.67 1.46 3.91
CA LEU A 25 2.98 0.44 3.11
C LEU A 25 3.70 0.26 1.78
N VAL A 26 4.05 1.37 1.12
CA VAL A 26 4.88 1.38 -0.10
C VAL A 26 5.58 2.72 -0.24
N ASP A 27 6.85 2.70 -0.66
CA ASP A 27 7.59 3.88 -1.12
C ASP A 27 8.01 3.67 -2.59
N PHE A 28 7.47 4.50 -3.49
CA PHE A 28 7.76 4.38 -4.93
C PHE A 28 9.21 4.74 -5.30
N ASN A 29 9.95 5.34 -4.36
CA ASN A 29 11.37 5.57 -4.49
C ASN A 29 12.19 4.28 -4.35
N GLU A 30 11.68 3.25 -3.68
CA GLU A 30 12.38 1.97 -3.48
C GLU A 30 12.12 0.98 -4.63
N LEU A 31 11.04 1.20 -5.40
CA LEU A 31 10.66 0.38 -6.55
C LEU A 31 11.44 0.81 -7.81
N LEU A 32 12.76 0.65 -7.77
CA LEU A 32 13.71 1.01 -8.82
C LEU A 32 13.92 -0.13 -9.84
N ASP A 33 14.43 0.22 -11.02
CA ASP A 33 14.93 -0.75 -12.00
C ASP A 33 16.35 -1.18 -11.62
N ASP A 34 16.44 -2.25 -10.84
CA ASP A 34 17.70 -2.89 -10.43
C ASP A 34 17.92 -4.25 -11.12
N TYR A 35 16.96 -4.70 -11.94
CA TYR A 35 16.98 -5.99 -12.62
C TYR A 35 16.31 -5.94 -14.01
N GLN A 36 17.02 -5.41 -15.01
CA GLN A 36 16.65 -5.51 -16.43
C GLN A 36 15.20 -5.06 -16.76
N GLY A 37 14.76 -3.92 -16.24
CA GLY A 37 13.38 -3.43 -16.36
C GLY A 37 12.45 -3.91 -15.25
N GLN A 38 13.00 -4.47 -14.18
CA GLN A 38 12.27 -5.01 -13.04
C GLN A 38 12.93 -4.62 -11.72
N HIS A 39 12.19 -4.81 -10.62
CA HIS A 39 12.68 -4.67 -9.27
C HIS A 39 12.91 -6.05 -8.62
N GLN A 40 14.16 -6.39 -8.36
CA GLN A 40 14.66 -7.69 -7.92
C GLN A 40 13.96 -8.21 -6.67
N ALA A 41 13.77 -7.36 -5.65
CA ALA A 41 13.18 -7.78 -4.38
C ALA A 41 11.72 -8.24 -4.55
N THR A 42 10.99 -7.58 -5.44
CA THR A 42 9.56 -7.84 -5.71
C THR A 42 9.32 -8.73 -6.93
N LEU A 43 10.37 -9.36 -7.46
CA LEU A 43 10.29 -10.18 -8.67
C LEU A 43 9.49 -11.46 -8.40
N VAL A 44 8.51 -11.71 -9.25
CA VAL A 44 7.72 -12.95 -9.26
C VAL A 44 7.91 -13.63 -10.60
N ASP A 45 8.26 -14.92 -10.54
CA ASP A 45 8.40 -15.79 -11.70
C ASP A 45 7.11 -16.58 -11.94
N PHE A 46 6.36 -16.20 -12.97
CA PHE A 46 5.13 -16.89 -13.37
C PHE A 46 5.36 -18.06 -14.33
N SER A 47 6.62 -18.33 -14.72
CA SER A 47 6.95 -19.40 -15.67
C SER A 47 6.62 -20.81 -15.14
N SER A 48 6.68 -20.99 -13.81
CA SER A 48 6.36 -22.25 -13.14
C SER A 48 4.87 -22.62 -13.22
N THR A 49 4.00 -21.60 -13.29
CA THR A 49 2.54 -21.75 -13.47
C THR A 49 2.15 -21.81 -14.95
N ALA A 50 3.08 -21.48 -15.86
CA ALA A 50 2.85 -21.51 -17.30
C ALA A 50 2.80 -22.95 -17.83
N GLY A 51 1.75 -23.27 -18.59
CA GLY A 51 1.61 -24.58 -19.24
C GLY A 51 2.79 -24.90 -20.18
N THR A 52 2.94 -26.17 -20.54
CA THR A 52 4.04 -26.69 -21.40
C THR A 52 4.06 -26.14 -22.84
N ARG A 53 3.15 -25.21 -23.18
CA ARG A 53 3.00 -24.63 -24.52
C ARG A 53 3.91 -23.42 -24.79
N TYR A 54 4.51 -22.84 -23.75
CA TYR A 54 5.42 -21.71 -23.88
C TYR A 54 6.87 -22.16 -24.06
N THR A 55 7.59 -21.49 -24.94
CA THR A 55 9.04 -21.64 -25.12
C THR A 55 9.80 -21.17 -23.88
N GLU A 56 11.07 -21.57 -23.73
CA GLU A 56 11.89 -21.13 -22.59
C GLU A 56 12.14 -19.62 -22.60
N GLU A 57 12.20 -19.01 -23.79
CA GLU A 57 12.34 -17.57 -23.99
C GLU A 57 11.07 -16.81 -23.56
N GLU A 58 9.89 -17.33 -23.92
CA GLU A 58 8.62 -16.77 -23.45
C GLU A 58 8.47 -16.90 -21.94
N LYS A 59 8.89 -18.04 -21.37
CA LYS A 59 8.89 -18.28 -19.92
C LYS A 59 9.83 -17.33 -19.17
N ALA A 60 11.03 -17.06 -19.70
CA ALA A 60 11.96 -16.10 -19.09
C ALA A 60 11.40 -14.66 -19.10
N ALA A 61 10.52 -14.34 -20.05
CA ALA A 61 9.79 -13.08 -20.10
C ALA A 61 8.56 -13.02 -19.17
N MET A 62 8.17 -14.14 -18.53
CA MET A 62 7.07 -14.19 -17.54
C MET A 62 7.49 -13.76 -16.14
N ASN A 63 8.58 -13.02 -16.02
CA ASN A 63 9.00 -12.37 -14.79
C ASN A 63 8.40 -10.97 -14.74
N THR A 64 7.69 -10.65 -13.66
CA THR A 64 7.21 -9.28 -13.42
C THR A 64 7.40 -8.92 -11.95
N SER A 65 7.44 -7.62 -11.69
CA SER A 65 7.75 -7.05 -10.37
C SER A 65 6.89 -5.82 -10.13
N LEU A 66 6.94 -5.29 -8.92
CA LEU A 66 6.23 -4.05 -8.56
C LEU A 66 6.93 -2.78 -9.07
N TYR A 67 7.90 -2.89 -9.98
CA TYR A 67 8.51 -1.74 -10.65
C TYR A 67 7.45 -0.81 -11.25
N VAL A 68 7.58 0.50 -11.01
CA VAL A 68 6.51 1.49 -11.24
C VAL A 68 5.90 1.45 -12.67
N PRO A 69 6.69 1.36 -13.76
CA PRO A 69 6.16 1.21 -15.12
C PRO A 69 5.34 -0.05 -15.41
N ASN A 70 5.39 -1.09 -14.56
CA ASN A 70 4.56 -2.29 -14.73
C ASN A 70 3.14 -2.10 -14.17
N TRP A 71 2.86 -0.98 -13.52
CA TRP A 71 1.53 -0.67 -13.00
C TRP A 71 0.63 -0.14 -14.10
N ASP A 72 -0.63 -0.54 -14.07
CA ASP A 72 -1.60 -0.20 -15.10
C ASP A 72 -2.73 0.68 -14.54
N VAL A 73 -3.25 1.55 -15.42
CA VAL A 73 -4.45 2.34 -15.14
C VAL A 73 -5.65 1.65 -15.76
N MET A 74 -6.54 1.14 -14.92
CA MET A 74 -7.81 0.53 -15.33
C MET A 74 -8.94 1.55 -15.18
N LEU A 75 -9.60 1.90 -16.28
CA LEU A 75 -10.77 2.76 -16.26
C LEU A 75 -12.07 1.98 -15.97
N SER A 76 -13.06 2.66 -15.40
CA SER A 76 -14.43 2.14 -15.29
C SER A 76 -14.99 1.81 -16.66
N SER A 77 -15.83 0.76 -16.76
CA SER A 77 -16.39 0.32 -18.04
C SER A 77 -17.11 1.43 -18.81
N SER A 78 -17.77 2.35 -18.10
CA SER A 78 -18.40 3.55 -18.67
C SER A 78 -17.43 4.57 -19.27
N SER A 79 -16.17 4.55 -18.84
CA SER A 79 -15.12 5.49 -19.25
C SER A 79 -14.08 4.83 -20.14
N ARG A 80 -14.22 3.53 -20.41
CA ARG A 80 -13.21 2.71 -21.07
C ARG A 80 -13.41 2.72 -22.59
N THR A 81 -12.56 3.48 -23.28
CA THR A 81 -12.44 3.46 -24.74
C THR A 81 -10.98 3.13 -25.10
N ILE A 82 -10.73 2.71 -26.34
CA ILE A 82 -9.37 2.42 -26.82
C ILE A 82 -8.46 3.64 -26.66
N GLU A 83 -9.00 4.83 -26.92
CA GLU A 83 -8.28 6.09 -26.80
C GLU A 83 -7.97 6.43 -25.34
N ASN A 84 -8.96 6.32 -24.45
CA ASN A 84 -8.78 6.62 -23.03
C ASN A 84 -7.80 5.65 -22.38
N ASP A 85 -7.87 4.36 -22.70
CA ASP A 85 -6.93 3.35 -22.22
C ASP A 85 -5.51 3.65 -22.71
N LYS A 86 -5.35 4.01 -23.99
CA LYS A 86 -4.03 4.36 -24.56
C LYS A 86 -3.38 5.57 -23.85
N TYR A 87 -4.18 6.56 -23.47
CA TYR A 87 -3.68 7.77 -22.80
C TYR A 87 -3.66 7.67 -21.27
N SER A 88 -4.08 6.54 -20.71
CA SER A 88 -4.05 6.28 -19.27
C SER A 88 -2.93 5.30 -18.93
N TYR A 89 -1.87 5.79 -18.29
CA TYR A 89 -0.67 4.98 -18.01
C TYR A 89 0.12 5.51 -16.82
N VAL A 90 1.01 4.68 -16.30
CA VAL A 90 1.93 5.02 -15.21
C VAL A 90 3.35 5.19 -15.76
N ARG A 91 4.14 6.08 -15.14
CA ARG A 91 5.59 6.21 -15.39
C ARG A 91 6.34 6.46 -14.10
N ALA A 92 7.57 5.95 -14.03
CA ALA A 92 8.54 6.39 -13.06
C ALA A 92 9.01 7.81 -13.43
N VAL A 93 8.99 8.73 -12.47
CA VAL A 93 9.42 10.12 -12.67
C VAL A 93 10.35 10.51 -11.54
N THR A 94 11.49 11.12 -11.88
CA THR A 94 12.42 11.65 -10.89
C THR A 94 12.06 13.10 -10.56
N VAL A 95 11.94 13.40 -9.28
CA VAL A 95 11.71 14.77 -8.81
C VAL A 95 12.97 15.60 -9.03
N SER A 96 12.79 16.82 -9.53
CA SER A 96 13.89 17.76 -9.79
C SER A 96 14.83 17.90 -8.59
N GLU A 97 16.14 17.94 -8.84
CA GLU A 97 17.16 18.12 -7.80
C GLU A 97 17.01 19.45 -7.04
N ASN A 98 16.35 20.43 -7.66
CA ASN A 98 16.10 21.75 -7.05
C ASN A 98 14.74 21.81 -6.31
N ALA A 99 14.00 20.71 -6.21
CA ALA A 99 12.72 20.70 -5.52
C ALA A 99 12.89 20.87 -4.00
N ALA A 100 11.96 21.60 -3.37
CA ALA A 100 11.98 21.80 -1.92
C ALA A 100 11.70 20.51 -1.13
N GLN A 101 10.98 19.56 -1.72
CA GLN A 101 10.61 18.28 -1.11
C GLN A 101 10.89 17.14 -2.09
N PHE A 102 11.39 16.03 -1.55
CA PHE A 102 11.67 14.79 -2.28
C PHE A 102 12.64 14.95 -3.47
N SER A 103 13.52 15.96 -3.44
CA SER A 103 14.53 16.21 -4.47
C SER A 103 15.35 14.94 -4.76
N GLY A 104 15.45 14.58 -6.05
CA GLY A 104 16.19 13.40 -6.52
C GLY A 104 15.46 12.06 -6.34
N ASN A 105 14.33 12.02 -5.63
CA ASN A 105 13.59 10.77 -5.45
C ASN A 105 12.83 10.37 -6.71
N GLN A 106 12.68 9.06 -6.91
CA GLN A 106 11.72 8.52 -7.87
C GLN A 106 10.31 8.50 -7.25
N VAL A 107 9.32 8.89 -8.04
CA VAL A 107 7.89 8.87 -7.68
C VAL A 107 7.07 8.23 -8.79
N MET A 108 5.86 7.79 -8.46
CA MET A 108 4.91 7.26 -9.42
C MET A 108 4.15 8.43 -10.08
N GLY A 109 4.42 8.69 -11.35
CA GLY A 109 3.64 9.60 -12.19
C GLY A 109 2.49 8.86 -12.84
N ILE A 110 1.28 9.38 -12.70
CA ILE A 110 0.05 8.76 -13.18
C ILE A 110 -0.61 9.74 -14.13
N ARG A 111 -0.90 9.28 -15.35
CA ARG A 111 -1.80 9.97 -16.27
C ARG A 111 -3.07 9.16 -16.40
N VAL A 112 -4.22 9.81 -16.27
CA VAL A 112 -5.54 9.25 -16.54
C VAL A 112 -6.22 10.15 -17.57
N HIS A 113 -6.73 9.56 -18.64
CA HIS A 113 -7.50 10.28 -19.63
C HIS A 113 -8.98 9.97 -19.46
N TYR A 114 -9.71 10.87 -18.80
CA TYR A 114 -11.15 10.72 -18.62
C TYR A 114 -11.91 11.17 -19.86
N PRO A 115 -13.06 10.56 -20.16
CA PRO A 115 -13.94 11.04 -21.22
C PRO A 115 -14.48 12.44 -20.88
N GLU A 116 -14.65 13.28 -21.91
CA GLU A 116 -15.18 14.65 -21.77
C GLU A 116 -16.67 14.71 -21.42
N GLY A 117 -17.38 13.58 -21.50
CA GLY A 117 -18.81 13.49 -21.20
C GLY A 117 -19.13 13.76 -19.72
N THR A 118 -20.36 14.19 -19.48
CA THR A 118 -20.88 14.55 -18.14
C THR A 118 -21.39 13.31 -17.40
N PHE A 119 -20.49 12.42 -17.01
CA PHE A 119 -20.80 11.24 -16.22
C PHE A 119 -19.67 10.92 -15.24
N ASN A 120 -20.00 10.24 -14.13
CA ASN A 120 -18.99 9.86 -13.15
C ASN A 120 -18.02 8.85 -13.77
N SER A 121 -16.72 9.09 -13.56
CA SER A 121 -15.65 8.25 -14.07
C SER A 121 -14.72 7.85 -12.93
N TYR A 122 -14.25 6.60 -12.98
CA TYR A 122 -13.31 6.07 -12.00
C TYR A 122 -12.11 5.47 -12.72
N ALA A 123 -10.95 5.62 -12.11
CA ALA A 123 -9.71 4.97 -12.55
C ALA A 123 -9.07 4.28 -11.35
N TRP A 124 -8.57 3.06 -11.57
CA TRP A 124 -7.81 2.30 -10.60
C TRP A 124 -6.40 2.10 -11.14
N VAL A 125 -5.40 2.58 -10.41
CA VAL A 125 -4.00 2.27 -10.66
C VAL A 125 -3.64 1.04 -9.86
N LYS A 126 -3.39 -0.05 -10.57
CA LYS A 126 -3.23 -1.39 -9.99
C LYS A 126 -1.79 -1.89 -10.17
N PRO A 127 -1.27 -2.63 -9.18
CA PRO A 127 -0.04 -3.39 -9.37
C PRO A 127 -0.26 -4.46 -10.47
N PRO A 128 0.82 -4.96 -11.10
CA PRO A 128 0.74 -5.97 -12.16
C PRO A 128 0.14 -7.30 -11.72
N PHE A 129 0.17 -7.59 -10.42
CA PHE A 129 -0.44 -8.75 -9.79
C PHE A 129 -0.97 -8.38 -8.41
N ALA A 130 -1.90 -9.18 -7.87
CA ALA A 130 -2.34 -9.02 -6.49
C ALA A 130 -1.18 -9.37 -5.54
N ILE A 131 -0.79 -8.43 -4.69
CA ILE A 131 0.41 -8.56 -3.85
C ILE A 131 0.15 -9.61 -2.75
N PRO A 132 0.87 -10.76 -2.76
CA PRO A 132 0.72 -11.79 -1.73
C PRO A 132 1.37 -11.32 -0.42
N ALA A 133 0.72 -11.59 0.71
CA ALA A 133 1.18 -11.14 2.02
C ALA A 133 2.31 -12.01 2.60
N TYR A 134 2.41 -13.27 2.14
CA TYR A 134 3.32 -14.30 2.68
C TYR A 134 4.16 -14.99 1.60
N ALA A 135 4.43 -14.32 0.48
CA ALA A 135 5.35 -14.86 -0.53
C ALA A 135 6.82 -14.77 -0.08
N THR A 136 7.60 -15.74 -0.53
CA THR A 136 9.05 -15.79 -0.30
C THR A 136 9.77 -15.57 -1.62
N SER A 137 10.76 -14.68 -1.64
CA SER A 137 11.54 -14.43 -2.85
C SER A 137 12.25 -15.71 -3.30
N SER A 138 12.09 -16.06 -4.57
CA SER A 138 12.81 -17.18 -5.21
C SER A 138 14.18 -16.76 -5.75
N VAL A 139 14.48 -15.46 -5.75
CA VAL A 139 15.64 -14.85 -6.43
C VAL A 139 16.72 -14.46 -5.44
N ILE A 140 16.33 -14.06 -4.23
CA ILE A 140 17.25 -13.70 -3.16
C ILE A 140 17.62 -14.95 -2.36
N GLU A 141 18.93 -15.23 -2.28
CA GLU A 141 19.47 -16.31 -1.44
C GLU A 141 19.20 -16.01 0.04
N ASP A 142 18.77 -17.02 0.80
CA ASP A 142 18.39 -16.90 2.22
C ASP A 142 17.30 -15.85 2.53
N ALA A 143 16.40 -15.60 1.58
CA ALA A 143 15.26 -14.70 1.78
C ALA A 143 14.41 -15.14 2.99
N PRO A 144 14.07 -14.22 3.92
CA PRO A 144 13.18 -14.54 5.03
C PRO A 144 11.82 -15.03 4.51
N ARG A 145 11.35 -16.13 5.08
CA ARG A 145 10.15 -16.81 4.56
C ARG A 145 8.92 -15.93 4.75
N GLY A 146 8.25 -15.67 3.64
CA GLY A 146 7.01 -14.91 3.60
C GLY A 146 7.17 -13.40 3.64
N ASP A 147 8.39 -12.85 3.66
CA ASP A 147 8.62 -11.40 3.82
C ASP A 147 8.87 -10.64 2.52
N GLN A 148 8.71 -11.27 1.36
CA GLN A 148 9.11 -10.70 0.07
C GLN A 148 8.54 -9.29 -0.19
N PHE A 149 7.28 -9.05 0.17
CA PHE A 149 6.58 -7.79 -0.12
C PHE A 149 6.39 -6.88 1.10
N THR A 150 6.99 -7.22 2.24
CA THR A 150 6.93 -6.38 3.44
C THR A 150 7.60 -5.02 3.15
N GLY A 151 6.85 -3.92 3.26
CA GLY A 151 7.31 -2.57 2.88
C GLY A 151 7.16 -2.24 1.38
N PHE A 152 6.87 -3.23 0.52
CA PHE A 152 6.62 -3.08 -0.92
C PHE A 152 5.14 -3.29 -1.27
N GLY A 153 4.24 -2.92 -0.37
CA GLY A 153 2.79 -3.09 -0.52
C GLY A 153 2.16 -4.00 0.52
N VAL A 154 2.93 -4.55 1.47
CA VAL A 154 2.42 -5.37 2.58
C VAL A 154 2.88 -4.81 3.93
N VAL A 155 1.96 -4.74 4.88
CA VAL A 155 2.26 -4.53 6.30
C VAL A 155 1.65 -5.66 7.12
N LYS A 156 2.48 -6.32 7.92
CA LYS A 156 2.09 -7.45 8.76
C LYS A 156 1.75 -7.01 10.18
N ASN A 157 1.06 -7.88 10.90
CA ASN A 157 0.62 -7.67 12.28
C ASN A 157 -0.29 -6.44 12.45
N VAL A 158 -1.09 -6.11 11.43
CA VAL A 158 -1.99 -4.96 11.48
C VAL A 158 -3.30 -5.35 12.17
N GLY A 159 -3.59 -4.69 13.29
CA GLY A 159 -4.87 -4.78 13.98
C GLY A 159 -5.83 -3.71 13.49
N VAL A 160 -5.98 -2.65 14.29
CA VAL A 160 -6.90 -1.55 13.96
C VAL A 160 -6.12 -0.41 13.32
N ILE A 161 -6.46 -0.05 12.09
CA ILE A 161 -5.89 1.12 11.41
C ILE A 161 -6.41 2.39 12.08
N LYS A 162 -5.50 3.28 12.45
CA LYS A 162 -5.80 4.61 12.98
C LYS A 162 -5.91 5.64 11.86
N ASN A 163 -4.93 5.67 10.97
CA ASN A 163 -4.93 6.55 9.81
C ASN A 163 -4.09 5.97 8.67
N VAL A 164 -4.34 6.47 7.46
CA VAL A 164 -3.55 6.21 6.27
C VAL A 164 -3.13 7.56 5.70
N LYS A 165 -1.86 7.71 5.37
CA LYS A 165 -1.27 8.94 4.83
C LYS A 165 -0.69 8.68 3.45
N VAL A 166 -0.80 9.66 2.56
CA VAL A 166 -0.24 9.60 1.21
C VAL A 166 0.43 10.92 0.88
N ASN A 167 1.66 10.86 0.39
CA ASN A 167 2.35 12.04 -0.15
C ASN A 167 2.09 12.15 -1.66
N VAL A 168 1.40 13.22 -2.08
CA VAL A 168 0.98 13.45 -3.47
C VAL A 168 1.35 14.85 -3.94
N TYR A 169 1.72 14.95 -5.21
CA TYR A 169 1.86 16.22 -5.92
C TYR A 169 0.59 16.51 -6.72
N GLY A 170 -0.12 17.58 -6.33
CA GLY A 170 -1.30 18.07 -7.03
C GLY A 170 -0.96 19.13 -8.08
N MET A 171 -1.85 19.29 -9.06
CA MET A 171 -1.76 20.32 -10.10
C MET A 171 -3.10 21.07 -10.24
N ASN A 172 -3.79 21.29 -9.12
CA ASN A 172 -5.12 21.92 -9.03
C ASN A 172 -6.25 21.19 -9.79
N TYR A 173 -6.15 19.87 -9.91
CA TYR A 173 -7.19 19.06 -10.52
C TYR A 173 -8.28 18.74 -9.50
N PRO A 174 -9.58 18.94 -9.80
CA PRO A 174 -10.66 18.73 -8.83
C PRO A 174 -11.00 17.25 -8.59
N MET A 175 -10.30 16.34 -9.27
CA MET A 175 -10.42 14.90 -9.10
C MET A 175 -10.08 14.55 -7.65
N GLY A 176 -10.73 13.53 -7.10
CA GLY A 176 -10.33 13.04 -5.79
C GLY A 176 -9.71 11.67 -5.82
N MET A 177 -9.14 11.32 -4.68
CA MET A 177 -8.25 10.18 -4.52
C MET A 177 -8.72 9.30 -3.37
N ALA A 178 -8.54 8.00 -3.51
CA ALA A 178 -8.63 7.04 -2.43
C ALA A 178 -7.50 6.01 -2.53
N VAL A 179 -7.09 5.49 -1.38
CA VAL A 179 -6.22 4.31 -1.32
C VAL A 179 -7.11 3.11 -1.04
N VAL A 180 -6.99 2.07 -1.85
CA VAL A 180 -7.70 0.81 -1.62
C VAL A 180 -6.72 -0.19 -1.03
N ILE A 181 -7.04 -0.69 0.16
CA ILE A 181 -6.28 -1.75 0.82
C ILE A 181 -7.10 -3.03 0.84
N ARG A 182 -6.42 -4.17 0.90
CA ARG A 182 -7.00 -5.49 1.05
C ARG A 182 -6.52 -6.08 2.37
N ASN A 183 -7.41 -6.74 3.10
CA ASN A 183 -7.07 -7.42 4.36
C ASN A 183 -6.77 -8.92 4.14
N GLU A 184 -6.45 -9.62 5.22
CA GLU A 184 -6.11 -11.05 5.21
C GLU A 184 -7.28 -11.98 4.84
N GLN A 185 -8.49 -11.44 4.76
CA GLN A 185 -9.72 -12.14 4.35
C GLN A 185 -10.12 -11.77 2.91
N GLU A 186 -9.22 -11.17 2.12
CA GLU A 186 -9.46 -10.72 0.74
C GLU A 186 -10.54 -9.62 0.63
N GLN A 187 -10.89 -8.96 1.74
CA GLN A 187 -11.86 -7.87 1.72
C GLN A 187 -11.14 -6.56 1.43
N THR A 188 -11.62 -5.85 0.40
CA THR A 188 -11.10 -4.54 0.01
C THR A 188 -11.81 -3.42 0.76
N GLN A 189 -11.04 -2.48 1.29
CA GLN A 189 -11.55 -1.26 1.91
C GLN A 189 -10.98 -0.03 1.20
N GLN A 190 -11.88 0.87 0.81
CA GLN A 190 -11.52 2.15 0.20
C GLN A 190 -11.35 3.23 1.29
N MET A 191 -10.20 3.88 1.29
CA MET A 191 -9.84 4.97 2.20
C MET A 191 -9.84 6.29 1.42
N PRO A 192 -10.93 7.08 1.45
CA PRO A 192 -11.01 8.34 0.71
C PRO A 192 -10.06 9.40 1.31
N MET A 193 -9.17 9.94 0.48
CA MET A 193 -8.12 10.91 0.87
C MET A 193 -8.54 12.36 0.65
N GLY A 194 -9.59 12.61 -0.13
CA GLY A 194 -10.06 13.95 -0.48
C GLY A 194 -9.78 14.32 -1.94
N HIS A 195 -9.86 15.61 -2.25
CA HIS A 195 -9.66 16.15 -3.59
C HIS A 195 -8.22 16.64 -3.81
N LEU A 196 -7.83 16.79 -5.08
CA LEU A 196 -6.49 17.17 -5.52
C LEU A 196 -6.42 18.62 -6.03
N ASP A 197 -7.31 19.47 -5.54
CA ASP A 197 -7.46 20.90 -5.83
C ASP A 197 -6.40 21.75 -5.10
N PHE A 198 -5.14 21.34 -5.23
CA PHE A 198 -3.97 22.05 -4.72
C PHE A 198 -2.79 21.91 -5.68
N ASP A 199 -1.83 22.84 -5.57
CA ASP A 199 -0.59 22.84 -6.34
C ASP A 199 0.59 22.47 -5.44
N GLY A 200 1.43 21.56 -5.91
CA GLY A 200 2.62 21.11 -5.20
C GLY A 200 2.40 19.87 -4.33
N TRP A 201 3.41 19.54 -3.53
CA TRP A 201 3.41 18.39 -2.63
C TRP A 201 2.53 18.62 -1.40
N ARG A 202 1.70 17.63 -1.07
CA ARG A 202 0.87 17.62 0.13
C ARG A 202 0.74 16.19 0.66
N GLU A 203 0.73 16.09 1.99
CA GLU A 203 0.35 14.85 2.68
C GLU A 203 -1.17 14.85 2.88
N LEU A 204 -1.86 13.89 2.27
CA LEU A 204 -3.28 13.62 2.50
C LEU A 204 -3.42 12.57 3.58
N THR A 205 -4.38 12.72 4.49
CA THR A 205 -4.58 11.79 5.60
C THR A 205 -6.04 11.38 5.69
N TRP A 206 -6.30 10.08 5.58
CA TRP A 206 -7.56 9.49 6.00
C TRP A 206 -7.46 9.07 7.45
N ASN A 207 -8.37 9.55 8.30
CA ASN A 207 -8.47 9.15 9.70
C ASN A 207 -9.64 8.18 9.86
N ASN A 208 -9.42 7.07 10.56
CA ASN A 208 -10.46 6.10 10.81
C ASN A 208 -11.50 6.67 11.79
N PRO A 209 -12.75 6.92 11.37
CA PRO A 209 -13.78 7.48 12.23
C PRO A 209 -14.21 6.52 13.35
N ASN A 210 -14.00 5.22 13.15
CA ASN A 210 -14.35 4.17 14.10
C ASN A 210 -13.18 3.80 15.04
N TYR A 211 -12.07 4.55 15.01
CA TYR A 211 -10.92 4.27 15.86
C TYR A 211 -11.21 4.60 17.33
N ILE A 212 -11.15 3.58 18.18
CA ILE A 212 -11.35 3.73 19.63
C ILE A 212 -9.99 4.03 20.28
N ASN A 213 -9.79 5.28 20.67
CA ASN A 213 -8.56 5.72 21.37
C ASN A 213 -8.40 5.04 22.75
N GLU A 214 -9.51 4.82 23.46
CA GLU A 214 -9.48 4.26 24.82
C GLU A 214 -9.44 2.73 24.79
N VAL A 215 -8.31 2.15 25.21
CA VAL A 215 -8.08 0.69 25.19
C VAL A 215 -9.16 -0.09 25.95
N ARG A 216 -9.70 0.49 27.04
CA ARG A 216 -10.74 -0.13 27.89
C ARG A 216 -12.06 -0.39 27.17
N ASN A 217 -12.35 0.38 26.13
CA ASN A 217 -13.59 0.27 25.36
C ASN A 217 -13.44 -0.63 24.14
N ARG A 218 -12.28 -1.27 23.97
CA ARG A 218 -12.01 -2.18 22.85
C ARG A 218 -12.48 -3.59 23.19
N GLU A 219 -13.25 -4.19 22.28
CA GLU A 219 -13.54 -5.62 22.37
C GLU A 219 -12.30 -6.42 21.96
N ILE A 220 -11.63 -7.07 22.92
CA ILE A 220 -10.50 -7.96 22.64
C ILE A 220 -11.05 -9.29 22.14
N ARG A 221 -10.93 -9.54 20.84
CA ARG A 221 -11.28 -10.84 20.24
C ARG A 221 -10.02 -11.67 20.06
N LYS A 222 -10.01 -12.89 20.63
CA LYS A 222 -8.93 -13.86 20.41
C LYS A 222 -9.21 -14.61 19.12
N ILE A 223 -8.40 -14.38 18.09
CA ILE A 223 -8.47 -15.06 16.80
C ILE A 223 -7.24 -15.98 16.69
N PRO A 224 -7.39 -17.23 16.21
CA PRO A 224 -6.23 -18.07 15.90
C PRO A 224 -5.35 -17.42 14.83
N LEU A 225 -4.07 -17.20 15.13
CA LEU A 225 -3.12 -16.53 14.24
C LEU A 225 -2.60 -17.45 13.10
N TYR A 226 -2.45 -18.74 13.38
CA TYR A 226 -1.96 -19.75 12.44
C TYR A 226 -2.85 -21.01 12.46
N PRO A 227 -3.12 -21.68 11.31
CA PRO A 227 -2.67 -21.40 9.94
C PRO A 227 -3.68 -20.58 9.11
N ARG A 228 -4.63 -19.88 9.74
CA ARG A 228 -5.72 -19.20 8.99
C ARG A 228 -5.23 -17.95 8.26
N SER A 229 -4.58 -17.03 8.95
CA SER A 229 -3.91 -15.86 8.38
C SER A 229 -3.42 -15.00 9.53
N ALA A 230 -2.13 -14.64 9.54
CA ALA A 230 -1.69 -13.59 10.43
C ALA A 230 -2.28 -12.25 9.94
N PRO A 231 -2.76 -11.37 10.84
CA PRO A 231 -3.36 -10.10 10.47
C PRO A 231 -2.39 -9.27 9.63
N SER A 232 -2.83 -8.84 8.44
CA SER A 232 -2.00 -8.09 7.50
C SER A 232 -2.89 -7.25 6.60
N ILE A 233 -2.30 -6.22 6.03
CA ILE A 233 -2.93 -5.42 4.97
C ILE A 233 -1.99 -5.40 3.76
N THR A 234 -2.60 -5.40 2.58
CA THR A 234 -1.89 -5.25 1.31
C THR A 234 -2.48 -4.10 0.50
N LEU A 235 -1.65 -3.49 -0.34
CA LEU A 235 -2.08 -2.43 -1.26
C LEU A 235 -2.78 -3.06 -2.47
N GLU A 236 -4.05 -2.72 -2.66
CA GLU A 236 -4.84 -3.19 -3.80
C GLU A 236 -4.70 -2.26 -5.01
N SER A 237 -4.96 -0.97 -4.79
CA SER A 237 -4.93 0.03 -5.86
C SER A 237 -4.97 1.46 -5.31
N LEU A 238 -4.53 2.40 -6.14
CA LEU A 238 -4.89 3.81 -5.96
C LEU A 238 -6.09 4.11 -6.85
N GLN A 239 -7.10 4.77 -6.30
CA GLN A 239 -8.32 5.09 -7.02
C GLN A 239 -8.46 6.60 -7.21
N PHE A 240 -8.79 7.01 -8.42
CA PHE A 240 -9.12 8.40 -8.76
C PHE A 240 -10.55 8.48 -9.26
N TYR A 241 -11.28 9.48 -8.77
CA TYR A 241 -12.67 9.73 -9.10
C TYR A 241 -12.86 11.10 -9.72
N ARG A 242 -13.63 11.13 -10.81
CA ARG A 242 -14.12 12.34 -11.47
C ARG A 242 -15.63 12.40 -11.36
N ASP A 243 -16.14 13.53 -10.88
CA ASP A 243 -17.57 13.83 -10.87
C ASP A 243 -18.05 14.22 -12.28
N ALA A 244 -19.29 13.89 -12.61
CA ALA A 244 -19.95 14.25 -13.86
C ALA A 244 -19.94 15.76 -14.18
N MET A 245 -19.88 16.62 -13.16
CA MET A 245 -19.81 18.08 -13.31
C MET A 245 -18.39 18.59 -13.59
N GLN A 246 -17.37 17.76 -13.42
CA GLN A 246 -15.98 18.13 -13.66
C GLN A 246 -15.60 17.89 -15.12
N GLU A 247 -14.70 18.74 -15.63
CA GLU A 247 -14.14 18.56 -16.96
C GLU A 247 -13.37 17.23 -17.06
N GLY A 248 -13.54 16.54 -18.18
CA GLY A 248 -12.77 15.34 -18.50
C GLY A 248 -11.38 15.68 -19.04
N GLY A 249 -10.82 14.77 -19.83
CA GLY A 249 -9.51 14.92 -20.43
C GLY A 249 -8.37 14.41 -19.55
N ASP A 250 -7.18 14.98 -19.77
CA ASP A 250 -5.96 14.54 -19.10
C ASP A 250 -5.89 15.03 -17.65
N PHE A 251 -5.88 14.06 -16.75
CA PHE A 251 -5.59 14.19 -15.35
C PHE A 251 -4.19 13.64 -15.08
N ILE A 252 -3.32 14.43 -14.45
CA ILE A 252 -1.96 13.99 -14.09
C ILE A 252 -1.77 14.20 -12.58
N VAL A 253 -1.15 13.23 -11.92
CA VAL A 253 -0.83 13.28 -10.50
C VAL A 253 0.45 12.49 -10.23
N TYR A 254 1.21 12.89 -9.20
CA TYR A 254 2.38 12.13 -8.76
C TYR A 254 2.20 11.67 -7.32
N VAL A 255 2.60 10.43 -7.03
CA VAL A 255 2.48 9.79 -5.71
C VAL A 255 3.86 9.33 -5.27
N LYS A 256 4.27 9.72 -4.06
CA LYS A 256 5.58 9.39 -3.49
C LYS A 256 5.52 8.13 -2.63
N ASP A 257 4.71 8.15 -1.58
CA ASP A 257 4.58 7.03 -0.63
C ASP A 257 3.17 6.92 -0.06
N ILE A 258 2.92 5.77 0.57
CA ILE A 258 1.75 5.51 1.40
C ILE A 258 2.24 4.98 2.74
N LYS A 259 1.76 5.58 3.82
CA LYS A 259 2.08 5.18 5.20
C LYS A 259 0.79 4.84 5.93
N VAL A 260 0.87 3.88 6.84
CA VAL A 260 -0.26 3.45 7.66
C VAL A 260 0.14 3.54 9.12
N THR A 261 -0.70 4.22 9.91
CA THR A 261 -0.61 4.18 11.36
C THR A 261 -1.66 3.20 11.89
N TYR A 262 -1.26 2.21 12.67
CA TYR A 262 -2.14 1.15 13.17
C TYR A 262 -1.73 0.66 14.56
N ASP A 263 -2.67 0.00 15.23
CA ASP A 263 -2.37 -0.78 16.42
C ASP A 263 -2.00 -2.20 16.02
N GLN A 264 -0.93 -2.73 16.61
CA GLN A 264 -0.53 -4.11 16.39
C GLN A 264 -1.64 -5.08 16.82
N ALA A 265 -1.93 -6.08 15.97
CA ALA A 265 -2.90 -7.11 16.32
C ALA A 265 -2.39 -8.02 17.45
N VAL A 266 -1.09 -8.25 17.46
CA VAL A 266 -0.36 -9.01 18.48
C VAL A 266 0.74 -8.11 19.02
N ILE A 267 0.75 -7.93 20.34
CA ILE A 267 1.84 -7.22 21.02
C ILE A 267 3.09 -8.10 20.88
N GLN A 268 4.09 -7.64 20.12
CA GLN A 268 5.29 -8.39 19.74
C GLN A 268 6.20 -8.83 20.91
N ASP A 269 5.87 -8.49 22.15
CA ASP A 269 6.62 -8.89 23.35
C ASP A 269 6.33 -10.32 23.84
N VAL A 270 5.36 -11.02 23.24
CA VAL A 270 5.26 -12.47 23.43
C VAL A 270 6.08 -13.13 22.34
N GLY A 271 7.39 -13.22 22.58
CA GLY A 271 8.33 -13.97 21.76
C GLY A 271 7.68 -15.30 21.38
N THR A 272 7.32 -15.42 20.11
CA THR A 272 6.95 -16.73 19.59
C THR A 272 8.25 -17.50 19.59
N ASP A 273 8.37 -18.48 20.51
CA ASP A 273 9.54 -19.37 20.57
C ASP A 273 9.74 -20.14 19.25
N LEU A 274 8.76 -20.06 18.33
CA LEU A 274 8.66 -20.84 17.12
C LEU A 274 8.28 -19.93 15.94
N ASP A 275 9.11 -19.94 14.90
CA ASP A 275 8.73 -19.43 13.59
C ASP A 275 7.86 -20.47 12.87
N HIS A 276 6.54 -20.28 12.99
CA HIS A 276 5.55 -21.19 12.43
C HIS A 276 5.60 -21.22 10.90
N GLU A 277 5.84 -20.09 10.24
CA GLU A 277 5.85 -20.06 8.78
C GLU A 277 7.14 -20.66 8.23
N ALA A 278 8.30 -20.35 8.82
CA ALA A 278 9.54 -21.04 8.48
C ALA A 278 9.43 -22.56 8.63
N THR A 279 8.74 -23.04 9.67
CA THR A 279 8.57 -24.47 9.94
C THR A 279 7.58 -25.14 8.99
N TRP A 280 6.38 -24.57 8.81
CA TRP A 280 5.26 -25.26 8.17
C TRP A 280 4.94 -24.76 6.76
N GLY A 281 5.16 -23.47 6.47
CA GLY A 281 4.97 -22.93 5.12
C GLY A 281 3.55 -22.91 4.58
N ILE A 282 2.53 -23.07 5.43
CA ILE A 282 1.15 -23.27 4.99
C ILE A 282 0.59 -21.99 4.34
N LEU A 283 0.97 -20.81 4.82
CA LEU A 283 0.47 -19.55 4.26
C LEU A 283 1.07 -19.30 2.87
N ALA A 284 2.38 -19.48 2.72
CA ALA A 284 3.07 -19.34 1.44
C ALA A 284 2.60 -20.35 0.37
N GLN A 285 2.09 -21.52 0.76
CA GLN A 285 1.53 -22.51 -0.18
C GLN A 285 0.09 -22.21 -0.61
N ARG A 286 -0.61 -21.34 0.14
CA ARG A 286 -2.02 -21.05 -0.12
C ARG A 286 -2.21 -19.89 -1.10
N GLU A 287 -1.28 -18.94 -1.07
CA GLU A 287 -1.20 -17.78 -1.98
C GLU A 287 -0.52 -18.18 -3.29
#